data_AF-A0A2A3Y5R9-F1
#
_entry.id   AF-A0A2A3Y5R9-F1
#
_cell.length_a   1.000
_cell.length_b   1.000
_cell.length_c   1.000
_cell.angle_alpha   90.00
_cell.angle_beta   90.00
_cell.angle_gamma   90.00
#
_symmetry.space_group_name_H-M   'P 1'
#
loop_
_entity.id
_entity.type
_entity.pdbx_description
1 polymer ?
#
loop_
_entity_poly.entity_id
_entity_poly.type
_entity_poly.pdbx_seq_one_letter_code
_entity_poly.pdbx_strand_id
1 'polypeptide(L)'
;MRGGPVKEQLVKSTDRTYDGISKCTSITVHETANEKIRANAQAHANLQSSGGARQASWHIQVDDVQAIRSYPDTAKCWHAGPSAADSIAVEICVNADGDYNAAFKRAAEVVAELRAEHGLTRTEVKQHFDWTRKNCPAGMRLADRWQEFLSLTDGEVNMSTMVSPFDGRLTQNHGDSGGYRGHKGMDIAPPKPGQTGRPVYAAFAGTVRKTHRTAGNGNRNSTWAPGRTGNGSLISNPDGEGNGYNHMKPVAGLSVGDKVQAGDLLGYNDRSGNQTAPHLHLEFWADWRNPNSDYDPQLAFKKFGIKPGSAPAKTGNVTPVQSKPKPKPKPSAPKPSGSKPTDYANLVADGDFGKVSVRALQILMTVIGKYSRAIDGQAGKHTWIAVQEWLKDLGYYKGVADGVFGSMSIRALQNFLQDKGHYPASKFLVDGKFGKETKRAWQKYLNTQNGK
;
A
#
# COMPACT_ATOMS: atom_id res chain seq x y z
N MET A 1 12.02 18.48 -19.45
CA MET A 1 11.26 19.73 -19.64
C MET A 1 9.96 19.54 -18.88
N ARG A 2 9.68 20.37 -17.86
CA ARG A 2 8.39 20.33 -17.16
C ARG A 2 7.29 20.64 -18.17
N GLY A 3 6.21 19.85 -18.22
CA GLY A 3 5.03 20.18 -19.01
C GLY A 3 4.56 21.60 -18.71
N GLY A 4 4.07 22.32 -19.73
CA GLY A 4 3.52 23.65 -19.53
C GLY A 4 2.33 23.63 -18.57
N PRO A 5 2.00 24.76 -17.92
CA PRO A 5 0.94 24.83 -16.93
C PRO A 5 -0.41 24.38 -17.50
N VAL A 6 -1.26 23.79 -16.66
CA VAL A 6 -2.66 23.48 -17.01
C VAL A 6 -3.37 24.79 -17.39
N LYS A 7 -3.92 24.84 -18.61
CA LYS A 7 -4.68 26.00 -19.09
C LYS A 7 -6.10 25.98 -18.54
N GLU A 8 -6.66 27.15 -18.28
CA GLU A 8 -8.03 27.28 -17.77
C GLU A 8 -9.01 27.62 -18.90
N GLN A 9 -10.07 26.81 -19.06
CA GLN A 9 -11.24 27.09 -19.89
C GLN A 9 -12.50 26.66 -19.14
N LEU A 10 -12.79 27.38 -18.05
CA LEU A 10 -13.86 27.00 -17.13
C LEU A 10 -15.25 27.12 -17.77
N VAL A 11 -16.06 26.08 -17.61
CA VAL A 11 -17.48 26.06 -17.97
C VAL A 11 -18.26 26.93 -16.98
N LYS A 12 -19.16 27.76 -17.50
CA LYS A 12 -19.99 28.66 -16.67
C LYS A 12 -21.21 27.97 -16.05
N SER A 13 -21.72 26.91 -16.69
CA SER A 13 -22.87 26.14 -16.21
C SER A 13 -22.46 25.02 -15.25
N THR A 14 -23.27 24.82 -14.21
CA THR A 14 -23.16 23.74 -13.22
C THR A 14 -24.13 22.59 -13.47
N ASP A 15 -24.87 22.59 -14.59
CA ASP A 15 -25.98 21.64 -14.87
C ASP A 15 -25.53 20.17 -14.93
N ARG A 16 -24.22 19.92 -15.00
CA ARG A 16 -23.61 18.58 -15.04
C ARG A 16 -22.65 18.33 -13.90
N THR A 17 -22.94 18.92 -12.77
CA THR A 17 -22.23 18.66 -11.52
C THR A 17 -23.23 18.22 -10.47
N TYR A 18 -22.78 17.43 -9.50
CA TYR A 18 -23.57 17.23 -8.30
C TYR A 18 -23.52 18.48 -7.43
N ASP A 19 -24.56 18.69 -6.63
CA ASP A 19 -24.61 19.80 -5.69
C ASP A 19 -23.49 19.74 -4.64
N GLY A 20 -22.98 20.92 -4.28
CA GLY A 20 -21.99 21.10 -3.23
C GLY A 20 -20.54 21.16 -3.72
N ILE A 21 -19.63 21.22 -2.75
CA ILE A 21 -18.20 21.44 -2.98
C ILE A 21 -17.45 20.12 -2.77
N SER A 22 -16.70 19.69 -3.79
CA SER A 22 -15.81 18.52 -3.73
C SER A 22 -14.69 18.73 -2.72
N LYS A 23 -14.41 17.69 -1.93
CA LYS A 23 -13.29 17.66 -0.98
C LYS A 23 -11.97 17.20 -1.62
N CYS A 24 -11.96 16.92 -2.92
CA CYS A 24 -10.75 16.52 -3.66
C CYS A 24 -10.02 15.34 -2.99
N THR A 25 -10.74 14.30 -2.62
CA THR A 25 -10.23 13.16 -1.82
C THR A 25 -9.46 12.13 -2.64
N SER A 26 -9.53 12.23 -3.97
CA SER A 26 -8.90 11.31 -4.91
C SER A 26 -8.78 11.96 -6.28
N ILE A 27 -8.03 11.31 -7.16
CA ILE A 27 -7.94 11.67 -8.58
C ILE A 27 -8.35 10.44 -9.39
N THR A 28 -9.27 10.58 -10.34
CA THR A 28 -9.71 9.49 -11.21
C THR A 28 -9.21 9.71 -12.63
N VAL A 29 -8.43 8.75 -13.11
CA VAL A 29 -7.86 8.73 -14.46
C VAL A 29 -8.82 8.02 -15.41
N HIS A 30 -9.02 8.62 -16.58
CA HIS A 30 -9.85 8.13 -17.67
C HIS A 30 -9.11 8.23 -19.00
N GLU A 31 -9.68 7.58 -20.01
CA GLU A 31 -9.36 7.83 -21.41
C GLU A 31 -10.64 8.18 -22.15
N THR A 32 -10.54 9.15 -23.06
CA THR A 32 -11.68 9.74 -23.77
C THR A 32 -12.46 8.74 -24.64
N ALA A 33 -11.83 7.60 -24.99
CA ALA A 33 -12.30 6.59 -25.93
C ALA A 33 -12.75 7.18 -27.29
N ASN A 34 -12.15 8.33 -27.66
CA ASN A 34 -12.47 9.05 -28.89
C ASN A 34 -11.23 9.13 -29.78
N GLU A 35 -11.07 8.13 -30.63
CA GLU A 35 -9.93 7.97 -31.53
C GLU A 35 -10.02 8.86 -32.79
N LYS A 36 -11.10 9.64 -32.95
CA LYS A 36 -11.28 10.50 -34.12
C LYS A 36 -10.17 11.55 -34.20
N ILE A 37 -9.69 11.80 -35.42
CA ILE A 37 -8.78 12.91 -35.73
C ILE A 37 -9.31 14.22 -35.13
N ARG A 38 -8.44 15.01 -34.53
CA ARG A 38 -8.71 16.29 -33.83
C ARG A 38 -9.54 16.20 -32.55
N ALA A 39 -9.84 15.00 -32.02
CA ALA A 39 -10.48 14.85 -30.71
C ALA A 39 -9.49 15.09 -29.54
N ASN A 40 -8.75 16.18 -29.59
CA ASN A 40 -7.70 16.57 -28.65
C ASN A 40 -8.26 17.28 -27.39
N ALA A 41 -7.39 17.79 -26.51
CA ALA A 41 -7.82 18.43 -25.26
C ALA A 41 -8.65 19.70 -25.52
N GLN A 42 -8.32 20.48 -26.55
CA GLN A 42 -9.09 21.68 -26.91
C GLN A 42 -10.49 21.32 -27.41
N ALA A 43 -10.62 20.27 -28.22
CA ALA A 43 -11.92 19.79 -28.69
C ALA A 43 -12.81 19.33 -27.53
N HIS A 44 -12.25 18.61 -26.55
CA HIS A 44 -12.95 18.18 -25.35
C HIS A 44 -13.30 19.36 -24.42
N ALA A 45 -12.44 20.37 -24.30
CA ALA A 45 -12.74 21.62 -23.59
C ALA A 45 -13.95 22.34 -24.21
N ASN A 46 -13.95 22.50 -25.53
CA ASN A 46 -15.06 23.11 -26.28
C ASN A 46 -16.36 22.33 -26.14
N LEU A 47 -16.29 20.99 -26.10
CA LEU A 47 -17.44 20.12 -25.85
C LEU A 47 -18.05 20.39 -24.47
N GLN A 48 -17.22 20.56 -23.43
CA GLN A 48 -17.71 20.90 -22.10
C GLN A 48 -18.29 22.33 -22.05
N SER A 49 -17.63 23.31 -22.67
CA SER A 49 -18.11 24.71 -22.68
C SER A 49 -19.40 24.93 -23.46
N SER A 50 -19.60 24.23 -24.59
CA SER A 50 -20.81 24.33 -25.42
C SER A 50 -22.00 23.55 -24.86
N GLY A 51 -21.81 22.89 -23.72
CA GLY A 51 -22.84 22.05 -23.14
C GLY A 51 -22.99 20.73 -23.87
N GLY A 52 -22.68 20.50 -25.16
CA GLY A 52 -22.67 19.16 -25.79
C GLY A 52 -23.90 18.23 -25.57
N ALA A 53 -23.88 17.02 -26.15
CA ALA A 53 -24.96 16.03 -25.97
C ALA A 53 -24.70 14.98 -24.86
N ARG A 54 -23.48 14.93 -24.31
CA ARG A 54 -23.08 13.91 -23.31
C ARG A 54 -23.56 14.29 -21.92
N GLN A 55 -24.25 13.40 -21.21
CA GLN A 55 -24.56 13.58 -19.78
C GLN A 55 -23.35 13.24 -18.89
N ALA A 56 -22.27 14.02 -19.03
CA ALA A 56 -21.02 13.85 -18.29
C ALA A 56 -20.26 15.18 -18.18
N SER A 57 -19.38 15.27 -17.20
CA SER A 57 -18.40 16.34 -17.03
C SER A 57 -17.14 15.80 -16.35
N TRP A 58 -16.01 16.49 -16.52
CA TRP A 58 -14.72 16.15 -15.91
C TRP A 58 -13.85 17.39 -15.75
N HIS A 59 -12.86 17.34 -14.86
CA HIS A 59 -12.09 18.52 -14.48
C HIS A 59 -11.06 18.91 -15.52
N ILE A 60 -10.24 17.97 -15.97
CA ILE A 60 -9.10 18.23 -16.86
C ILE A 60 -9.08 17.23 -18.00
N GLN A 61 -8.80 17.70 -19.22
CA GLN A 61 -8.46 16.86 -20.37
C GLN A 61 -7.02 17.13 -20.81
N VAL A 62 -6.30 16.08 -21.19
CA VAL A 62 -4.88 16.11 -21.49
C VAL A 62 -4.61 15.44 -22.84
N ASP A 63 -3.93 16.13 -23.74
CA ASP A 63 -3.38 15.58 -24.99
C ASP A 63 -1.84 15.65 -24.98
N ASP A 64 -1.21 15.32 -26.10
CA ASP A 64 0.24 15.34 -26.27
C ASP A 64 0.85 16.74 -26.16
N VAL A 65 0.09 17.78 -26.45
CA VAL A 65 0.56 19.17 -26.52
C VAL A 65 0.25 19.95 -25.24
N GLN A 66 -0.91 19.72 -24.62
CA GLN A 66 -1.44 20.56 -23.54
C GLN A 66 -2.41 19.83 -22.60
N ALA A 67 -2.67 20.47 -21.45
CA ALA A 67 -3.73 20.11 -20.53
C ALA A 67 -4.67 21.31 -20.34
N ILE A 68 -5.97 21.08 -20.33
CA ILE A 68 -6.99 22.14 -20.18
C ILE A 68 -7.98 21.74 -19.07
N ARG A 69 -8.19 22.63 -18.12
CA ARG A 69 -9.17 22.52 -17.04
C ARG A 69 -10.50 23.16 -17.45
N SER A 70 -11.57 22.37 -17.38
CA SER A 70 -12.95 22.81 -17.68
C SER A 70 -13.77 23.10 -16.42
N TYR A 71 -13.39 22.53 -15.29
CA TYR A 71 -14.06 22.75 -14.01
C TYR A 71 -13.01 22.91 -12.89
N PRO A 72 -13.26 23.78 -11.89
CA PRO A 72 -12.38 23.86 -10.72
C PRO A 72 -12.32 22.51 -10.01
N ASP A 73 -11.21 22.17 -9.36
CA ASP A 73 -11.03 20.88 -8.62
C ASP A 73 -12.18 20.60 -7.64
N THR A 74 -12.74 21.67 -7.08
CA THR A 74 -13.86 21.63 -6.13
C THR A 74 -15.22 21.35 -6.76
N ALA A 75 -15.34 21.25 -8.09
CA ALA A 75 -16.58 20.83 -8.74
C ALA A 75 -16.81 19.32 -8.57
N LYS A 76 -18.06 18.89 -8.43
CA LYS A 76 -18.45 17.47 -8.33
C LYS A 76 -18.88 16.92 -9.69
N CYS A 77 -17.92 16.74 -10.59
CA CYS A 77 -18.16 16.34 -11.97
C CYS A 77 -18.81 14.93 -12.12
N TRP A 78 -19.59 14.73 -13.19
CA TRP A 78 -20.28 13.48 -13.53
C TRP A 78 -19.41 12.60 -14.45
N HIS A 79 -18.42 11.90 -13.88
CA HIS A 79 -17.45 11.12 -14.68
C HIS A 79 -17.41 9.61 -14.40
N ALA A 80 -17.58 9.17 -13.14
CA ALA A 80 -17.48 7.76 -12.74
C ALA A 80 -18.56 7.34 -11.73
N GLY A 81 -19.74 7.93 -11.87
CA GLY A 81 -20.87 7.74 -10.96
C GLY A 81 -20.74 8.55 -9.65
N PRO A 82 -21.79 8.58 -8.81
CA PRO A 82 -21.87 9.45 -7.64
C PRO A 82 -20.78 9.18 -6.58
N SER A 83 -20.27 7.95 -6.49
CA SER A 83 -19.22 7.60 -5.52
C SER A 83 -17.89 8.28 -5.82
N ALA A 84 -17.66 8.71 -7.06
CA ALA A 84 -16.48 9.44 -7.48
C ALA A 84 -16.68 10.97 -7.39
N ALA A 85 -17.79 11.47 -6.85
CA ALA A 85 -18.12 12.90 -6.84
C ALA A 85 -17.11 13.79 -6.08
N ASP A 86 -16.29 13.23 -5.18
CA ASP A 86 -15.19 13.93 -4.49
C ASP A 86 -13.82 13.65 -5.15
N SER A 87 -13.81 13.13 -6.38
CA SER A 87 -12.61 12.84 -7.16
C SER A 87 -12.39 13.89 -8.24
N ILE A 88 -11.14 14.26 -8.46
CA ILE A 88 -10.75 15.11 -9.59
C ILE A 88 -10.56 14.22 -10.81
N ALA A 89 -11.30 14.47 -11.89
CA ALA A 89 -11.27 13.65 -13.10
C ALA A 89 -10.28 14.18 -14.13
N VAL A 90 -9.36 13.32 -14.55
CA VAL A 90 -8.37 13.59 -15.60
C VAL A 90 -8.63 12.65 -16.78
N GLU A 91 -9.00 13.21 -17.93
CA GLU A 91 -9.25 12.51 -19.19
C GLU A 91 -8.01 12.56 -20.10
N ILE A 92 -7.50 11.39 -20.50
CA ILE A 92 -6.39 11.28 -21.46
C ILE A 92 -6.97 11.15 -22.88
N CYS A 93 -6.56 12.05 -23.78
CA CYS A 93 -6.97 12.03 -25.18
C CYS A 93 -6.30 10.86 -25.91
N VAL A 94 -7.05 10.23 -26.83
CA VAL A 94 -6.59 9.07 -27.63
C VAL A 94 -6.80 9.29 -29.13
N ASN A 95 -6.94 10.55 -29.56
CA ASN A 95 -7.19 10.91 -30.95
C ASN A 95 -6.07 10.42 -31.88
N ALA A 96 -6.43 9.89 -33.05
CA ALA A 96 -5.51 9.22 -33.97
C ALA A 96 -4.36 10.12 -34.50
N ASP A 97 -4.53 11.43 -34.48
CA ASP A 97 -3.51 12.42 -34.88
C ASP A 97 -2.64 12.93 -33.72
N GLY A 98 -2.80 12.40 -32.50
CA GLY A 98 -1.99 12.74 -31.33
C GLY A 98 -1.04 11.62 -30.89
N ASP A 99 0.04 11.98 -30.19
CA ASP A 99 0.94 11.01 -29.55
C ASP A 99 0.42 10.57 -28.18
N TYR A 100 -0.18 9.38 -28.12
CA TYR A 100 -0.69 8.80 -26.86
C TYR A 100 0.38 8.70 -25.76
N ASN A 101 1.64 8.40 -26.08
CA ASN A 101 2.68 8.28 -25.06
C ASN A 101 3.08 9.63 -24.48
N ALA A 102 3.07 10.68 -25.30
CA ALA A 102 3.24 12.05 -24.82
C ALA A 102 2.06 12.50 -23.96
N ALA A 103 0.82 12.21 -24.39
CA ALA A 103 -0.39 12.48 -23.60
C ALA A 103 -0.40 11.74 -22.26
N PHE A 104 -0.01 10.46 -22.25
CA PHE A 104 0.13 9.61 -21.06
C PHE A 104 1.11 10.21 -20.05
N LYS A 105 2.30 10.62 -20.49
CA LYS A 105 3.32 11.24 -19.63
C LYS A 105 2.85 12.59 -19.08
N ARG A 106 2.27 13.43 -19.94
CA ARG A 106 1.72 14.74 -19.54
C ARG A 106 0.59 14.56 -18.52
N ALA A 107 -0.28 13.59 -18.71
CA ALA A 107 -1.34 13.31 -17.76
C ALA A 107 -0.77 12.85 -16.40
N ALA A 108 0.32 12.08 -16.40
CA ALA A 108 0.98 11.72 -15.15
C ALA A 108 1.60 12.93 -14.44
N GLU A 109 2.17 13.90 -15.17
CA GLU A 109 2.65 15.18 -14.63
C GLU A 109 1.49 15.98 -14.00
N VAL A 110 0.36 16.11 -14.70
CA VAL A 110 -0.85 16.78 -14.18
C VAL A 110 -1.35 16.09 -12.91
N VAL A 111 -1.41 14.76 -12.89
CA VAL A 111 -1.81 14.00 -11.70
C VAL A 111 -0.82 14.19 -10.55
N ALA A 112 0.49 14.29 -10.82
CA ALA A 112 1.49 14.58 -9.81
C ALA A 112 1.29 15.96 -9.17
N GLU A 113 1.02 16.99 -9.97
CA GLU A 113 0.74 18.34 -9.50
C GLU A 113 -0.53 18.38 -8.63
N LEU A 114 -1.63 17.77 -9.10
CA LEU A 114 -2.86 17.66 -8.32
C LEU A 114 -2.65 16.91 -7.00
N ARG A 115 -1.84 15.85 -6.99
CA ARG A 115 -1.51 15.14 -5.76
C ARG A 115 -0.78 16.04 -4.76
N ALA A 116 0.19 16.81 -5.22
CA ALA A 116 0.95 17.73 -4.40
C ALA A 116 0.05 18.85 -3.84
N GLU A 117 -0.81 19.41 -4.68
CA GLU A 117 -1.74 20.49 -4.31
C GLU A 117 -2.75 20.04 -3.26
N HIS A 118 -3.32 18.83 -3.40
CA HIS A 118 -4.40 18.33 -2.55
C HIS A 118 -3.91 17.39 -1.43
N GLY A 119 -2.60 17.19 -1.28
CA GLY A 119 -2.02 16.32 -0.24
C GLY A 119 -2.35 14.84 -0.41
N LEU A 120 -2.55 14.38 -1.65
CA LEU A 120 -2.96 13.02 -1.99
C LEU A 120 -1.76 12.12 -2.28
N THR A 121 -1.83 10.86 -1.84
CA THR A 121 -0.81 9.85 -2.14
C THR A 121 -1.23 8.98 -3.32
N ARG A 122 -0.33 8.12 -3.81
CA ARG A 122 -0.62 7.22 -4.93
C ARG A 122 -1.82 6.30 -4.70
N THR A 123 -2.20 6.02 -3.44
CA THR A 123 -3.37 5.19 -3.12
C THR A 123 -4.70 5.88 -3.41
N GLU A 124 -4.69 7.21 -3.52
CA GLU A 124 -5.83 8.06 -3.86
C GLU A 124 -5.92 8.35 -5.36
N VAL A 125 -4.97 7.89 -6.17
CA VAL A 125 -5.07 7.86 -7.64
C VAL A 125 -5.81 6.60 -8.06
N LYS A 126 -6.95 6.76 -8.74
CA LYS A 126 -7.89 5.71 -9.11
C LYS A 126 -8.06 5.64 -10.61
N GLN A 127 -8.48 4.47 -11.09
CA GLN A 127 -9.05 4.29 -12.42
C GLN A 127 -10.57 4.48 -12.35
N HIS A 128 -11.23 4.86 -13.45
CA HIS A 128 -12.69 4.75 -13.53
C HIS A 128 -13.15 3.34 -13.12
N PHE A 129 -12.43 2.30 -13.56
CA PHE A 129 -12.67 0.91 -13.21
C PHE A 129 -12.84 0.65 -11.70
N ASP A 130 -12.17 1.41 -10.83
CA ASP A 130 -12.25 1.22 -9.38
C ASP A 130 -13.64 1.61 -8.81
N TRP A 131 -14.37 2.47 -9.52
CA TRP A 131 -15.68 2.98 -9.11
C TRP A 131 -16.84 2.17 -9.67
N THR A 132 -16.81 1.88 -10.99
CA THR A 132 -17.97 1.30 -11.70
C THR A 132 -17.67 -0.05 -12.37
N ARG A 133 -16.41 -0.50 -12.36
CA ARG A 133 -15.91 -1.65 -13.14
C ARG A 133 -15.94 -1.48 -14.67
N LYS A 134 -16.30 -0.29 -15.18
CA LYS A 134 -16.08 0.04 -16.60
C LYS A 134 -14.60 -0.12 -16.94
N ASN A 135 -14.28 -0.80 -18.05
CA ASN A 135 -12.91 -0.92 -18.53
C ASN A 135 -12.39 0.44 -19.02
N CYS A 136 -11.93 1.28 -18.09
CA CYS A 136 -11.42 2.62 -18.33
C CYS A 136 -10.42 2.99 -17.22
N PRO A 137 -9.23 3.53 -17.53
CA PRO A 137 -8.71 3.86 -18.87
C PRO A 137 -8.41 2.60 -19.70
N ALA A 138 -9.00 2.48 -20.90
CA ALA A 138 -9.10 1.20 -21.62
C ALA A 138 -7.77 0.75 -22.22
N GLY A 139 -7.11 1.61 -23.00
CA GLY A 139 -5.81 1.36 -23.62
C GLY A 139 -4.73 1.13 -22.58
N MET A 140 -4.68 1.96 -21.55
CA MET A 140 -3.74 1.80 -20.42
C MET A 140 -3.90 0.45 -19.70
N ARG A 141 -5.14 -0.01 -19.50
CA ARG A 141 -5.42 -1.31 -18.87
C ARG A 141 -5.10 -2.49 -19.79
N LEU A 142 -5.42 -2.38 -21.07
CA LEU A 142 -5.11 -3.41 -22.07
C LEU A 142 -3.60 -3.60 -22.25
N ALA A 143 -2.83 -2.51 -22.15
CA ALA A 143 -1.37 -2.53 -22.24
C ALA A 143 -0.66 -2.84 -20.91
N ASP A 144 -1.40 -3.05 -19.81
CA ASP A 144 -0.87 -3.25 -18.45
C ASP A 144 0.07 -2.13 -17.94
N ARG A 145 -0.26 -0.87 -18.27
CA ARG A 145 0.60 0.31 -17.98
C ARG A 145 0.16 1.11 -16.77
N TRP A 146 -0.77 0.60 -15.96
CA TRP A 146 -1.25 1.32 -14.76
C TRP A 146 -0.15 1.58 -13.74
N GLN A 147 0.75 0.61 -13.51
CA GLN A 147 1.87 0.80 -12.59
C GLN A 147 2.91 1.78 -13.13
N GLU A 148 3.17 1.75 -14.44
CA GLU A 148 4.01 2.74 -15.12
C GLU A 148 3.44 4.14 -14.94
N PHE A 149 2.13 4.32 -15.14
CA PHE A 149 1.46 5.60 -14.94
C PHE A 149 1.63 6.11 -13.51
N LEU A 150 1.30 5.29 -12.51
CA LEU A 150 1.46 5.66 -11.10
C LEU A 150 2.91 6.06 -10.76
N SER A 151 3.91 5.33 -11.29
CA SER A 151 5.33 5.68 -11.11
C SER A 151 5.68 7.05 -11.67
N LEU A 152 5.12 7.44 -12.83
CA LEU A 152 5.35 8.76 -13.39
C LEU A 152 4.70 9.89 -12.56
N THR A 153 3.58 9.62 -11.88
CA THR A 153 2.92 10.60 -11.00
C THR A 153 3.69 10.93 -9.72
N ASP A 154 4.77 10.19 -9.41
CA ASP A 154 5.61 10.46 -8.24
C ASP A 154 6.68 11.56 -8.50
N GLY A 155 6.71 12.16 -9.70
CA GLY A 155 7.41 13.44 -9.96
C GLY A 155 8.89 13.35 -10.35
N GLU A 156 9.16 12.85 -11.54
CA GLU A 156 10.47 12.66 -12.21
C GLU A 156 11.15 11.30 -12.02
N VAL A 157 11.55 10.79 -13.19
CA VAL A 157 12.56 9.78 -13.44
C VAL A 157 13.92 10.31 -12.96
N ASN A 158 14.13 10.40 -11.65
CA ASN A 158 15.42 9.90 -11.20
C ASN A 158 15.32 8.41 -11.42
N MET A 159 16.17 7.90 -12.31
CA MET A 159 16.62 6.52 -12.23
C MET A 159 17.08 6.35 -10.78
N SER A 160 16.17 5.95 -9.87
CA SER A 160 16.54 5.49 -8.54
C SER A 160 17.41 4.31 -8.87
N THR A 161 18.72 4.54 -8.84
CA THR A 161 19.69 3.57 -9.32
C THR A 161 19.58 2.42 -8.35
N MET A 162 18.79 1.43 -8.72
CA MET A 162 18.89 0.14 -8.11
C MET A 162 20.37 -0.23 -8.19
N VAL A 163 20.95 -0.64 -7.07
CA VAL A 163 22.27 -1.26 -7.09
C VAL A 163 22.09 -2.75 -6.87
N SER A 164 23.01 -3.56 -7.43
CA SER A 164 23.09 -4.95 -7.01
C SER A 164 23.53 -4.97 -5.54
N PRO A 165 22.73 -5.52 -4.62
CA PRO A 165 22.98 -5.43 -3.19
C PRO A 165 24.15 -6.32 -2.74
N PHE A 166 24.66 -7.18 -3.62
CA PHE A 166 25.73 -8.11 -3.32
C PHE A 166 26.57 -8.40 -4.57
N ASP A 167 27.90 -8.36 -4.41
CA ASP A 167 28.84 -8.78 -5.45
C ASP A 167 29.03 -10.30 -5.39
N GLY A 168 28.63 -11.00 -6.45
CA GLY A 168 28.48 -12.44 -6.45
C GLY A 168 27.96 -13.04 -7.75
N ARG A 169 27.40 -14.25 -7.63
CA ARG A 169 26.85 -15.03 -8.73
C ARG A 169 25.41 -15.37 -8.40
N LEU A 170 24.50 -15.12 -9.33
CA LEU A 170 23.13 -15.59 -9.24
C LEU A 170 23.12 -17.13 -9.26
N THR A 171 22.60 -17.75 -8.21
CA THR A 171 22.55 -19.21 -8.06
C THR A 171 21.13 -19.76 -8.05
N GLN A 172 20.13 -18.93 -7.78
CA GLN A 172 18.72 -19.34 -7.77
C GLN A 172 17.81 -18.15 -8.07
N ASN A 173 16.74 -18.38 -8.83
CA ASN A 173 15.71 -17.38 -9.16
C ASN A 173 14.46 -17.52 -8.30
N HIS A 174 13.56 -16.53 -8.39
CA HIS A 174 12.22 -16.61 -7.81
C HIS A 174 11.39 -17.69 -8.48
N GLY A 175 10.45 -18.27 -7.73
CA GLY A 175 9.57 -19.33 -8.21
C GLY A 175 10.21 -20.72 -8.18
N ASP A 176 9.80 -21.58 -9.10
CA ASP A 176 10.24 -22.97 -9.16
C ASP A 176 11.58 -23.07 -9.92
N SER A 177 12.65 -23.46 -9.24
CA SER A 177 13.97 -23.68 -9.87
C SER A 177 14.78 -24.72 -9.09
N GLY A 178 15.55 -25.55 -9.79
CA GLY A 178 16.48 -26.52 -9.17
C GLY A 178 15.84 -27.54 -8.22
N GLY A 179 14.54 -27.84 -8.38
CA GLY A 179 13.81 -28.80 -7.53
C GLY A 179 13.15 -28.20 -6.28
N TYR A 180 13.31 -26.90 -6.01
CA TYR A 180 12.61 -26.20 -4.93
C TYR A 180 11.38 -25.48 -5.48
N ARG A 181 10.18 -25.86 -5.03
CA ARG A 181 8.94 -25.18 -5.41
C ARG A 181 8.71 -23.93 -4.55
N GLY A 182 8.38 -22.81 -5.19
CA GLY A 182 7.96 -21.57 -4.52
C GLY A 182 9.08 -20.79 -3.82
N HIS A 183 10.27 -20.70 -4.43
CA HIS A 183 11.35 -19.85 -3.91
C HIS A 183 10.92 -18.38 -3.87
N LYS A 184 11.03 -17.74 -2.71
CA LYS A 184 10.42 -16.43 -2.40
C LYS A 184 11.25 -15.21 -2.83
N GLY A 185 12.41 -15.43 -3.41
CA GLY A 185 13.34 -14.38 -3.81
C GLY A 185 14.36 -14.89 -4.82
N MET A 186 15.54 -14.30 -4.83
CA MET A 186 16.70 -14.79 -5.57
C MET A 186 17.89 -14.99 -4.65
N ASP A 187 18.75 -15.95 -4.98
CA ASP A 187 19.97 -16.20 -4.24
C ASP A 187 21.18 -15.71 -5.02
N ILE A 188 21.94 -14.82 -4.41
CA ILE A 188 23.22 -14.33 -4.92
C ILE A 188 24.32 -14.89 -4.01
N ALA A 189 24.98 -15.95 -4.47
CA ALA A 189 26.11 -16.55 -3.78
C ALA A 189 27.38 -15.71 -3.96
N PRO A 190 28.34 -15.75 -3.01
CA PRO A 190 29.61 -15.06 -3.17
C PRO A 190 30.40 -15.56 -4.39
N PRO A 191 31.36 -14.78 -4.92
CA PRO A 191 32.20 -15.15 -6.07
C PRO A 191 33.00 -16.43 -5.87
N LYS A 192 33.38 -16.77 -4.63
CA LYS A 192 33.95 -18.08 -4.29
C LYS A 192 33.04 -18.79 -3.29
N PRO A 193 32.74 -20.09 -3.49
CA PRO A 193 31.87 -20.84 -2.58
C PRO A 193 32.35 -20.77 -1.12
N GLY A 194 31.41 -20.70 -0.18
CA GLY A 194 31.69 -20.76 1.26
C GLY A 194 32.10 -19.44 1.93
N GLN A 195 32.29 -18.35 1.17
CA GLN A 195 32.66 -17.05 1.72
C GLN A 195 31.53 -16.39 2.52
N THR A 196 31.87 -15.86 3.69
CA THR A 196 31.00 -15.03 4.55
C THR A 196 31.69 -13.70 4.83
N GLY A 197 30.98 -12.74 5.43
CA GLY A 197 31.53 -11.45 5.82
C GLY A 197 31.67 -10.47 4.66
N ARG A 198 31.08 -10.76 3.49
CA ARG A 198 31.07 -9.85 2.35
C ARG A 198 29.94 -8.83 2.51
N PRO A 199 30.15 -7.57 2.13
CA PRO A 199 29.20 -6.50 2.38
C PRO A 199 27.92 -6.68 1.55
N VAL A 200 26.78 -6.40 2.19
CA VAL A 200 25.45 -6.35 1.59
C VAL A 200 24.92 -4.93 1.70
N TYR A 201 24.44 -4.40 0.58
CA TYR A 201 24.01 -3.02 0.43
C TYR A 201 22.51 -2.92 0.18
N ALA A 202 21.93 -1.75 0.45
CA ALA A 202 20.54 -1.49 0.10
C ALA A 202 20.39 -1.39 -1.42
N ALA A 203 19.54 -2.24 -2.01
CA ALA A 203 19.22 -2.20 -3.44
C ALA A 203 18.52 -0.89 -3.82
N PHE A 204 17.65 -0.37 -2.95
CA PHE A 204 16.92 0.89 -3.12
C PHE A 204 17.01 1.75 -1.86
N ALA A 205 16.78 3.06 -2.03
CA ALA A 205 16.57 3.96 -0.91
C ALA A 205 15.25 3.63 -0.20
N GLY A 206 15.20 3.76 1.12
CA GLY A 206 14.01 3.42 1.89
C GLY A 206 14.16 3.60 3.39
N THR A 207 13.24 2.97 4.14
CA THR A 207 13.21 2.99 5.61
C THR A 207 13.32 1.56 6.15
N VAL A 208 14.19 1.33 7.13
CA VAL A 208 14.32 0.03 7.81
C VAL A 208 13.04 -0.28 8.61
N ARG A 209 12.37 -1.38 8.29
CA ARG A 209 11.12 -1.83 8.95
C ARG A 209 11.34 -3.00 9.90
N LYS A 210 12.29 -3.87 9.60
CA LYS A 210 12.63 -5.04 10.42
C LYS A 210 14.14 -5.26 10.40
N THR A 211 14.67 -5.83 11.49
CA THR A 211 16.05 -6.30 11.58
C THR A 211 16.13 -7.48 12.56
N HIS A 212 16.96 -8.48 12.27
CA HIS A 212 17.28 -9.60 13.15
C HIS A 212 18.78 -9.94 13.03
N ARG A 213 19.44 -10.22 14.17
CA ARG A 213 20.92 -10.25 14.27
C ARG A 213 21.51 -11.46 14.98
N THR A 214 20.66 -12.25 15.63
CA THR A 214 21.06 -13.26 16.62
C THR A 214 20.75 -14.69 16.17
N ALA A 215 20.32 -14.90 14.92
CA ALA A 215 20.09 -16.23 14.40
C ALA A 215 21.41 -16.96 14.17
N GLY A 216 21.50 -18.18 14.69
CA GLY A 216 22.60 -19.10 14.44
C GLY A 216 22.44 -19.87 13.12
N ASN A 217 23.48 -20.63 12.78
CA ASN A 217 23.48 -21.57 11.66
C ASN A 217 22.45 -22.69 11.85
N GLY A 218 21.73 -23.05 10.78
CA GLY A 218 20.71 -24.09 10.80
C GLY A 218 19.40 -23.70 11.49
N ASN A 219 19.25 -22.45 11.95
CA ASN A 219 18.02 -21.98 12.57
C ASN A 219 16.87 -22.00 11.55
N ARG A 220 15.82 -22.80 11.80
CA ARG A 220 14.65 -22.93 10.92
C ARG A 220 13.46 -22.05 11.34
N ASN A 221 13.59 -21.29 12.41
CA ASN A 221 12.53 -20.42 12.91
C ASN A 221 12.43 -19.15 12.05
N SER A 222 11.21 -18.63 11.95
CA SER A 222 10.97 -17.32 11.36
C SER A 222 11.64 -16.24 12.21
N THR A 223 12.25 -15.25 11.55
CA THR A 223 13.06 -14.21 12.22
C THR A 223 12.47 -12.82 11.99
N TRP A 224 12.89 -12.10 10.96
CA TRP A 224 12.38 -10.77 10.64
C TRP A 224 11.07 -10.78 9.84
N ALA A 225 10.71 -11.91 9.23
CA ALA A 225 9.44 -12.14 8.55
C ALA A 225 8.96 -13.61 8.62
N PRO A 226 7.65 -13.87 8.48
CA PRO A 226 7.11 -15.23 8.41
C PRO A 226 7.74 -16.06 7.30
N GLY A 227 8.21 -17.26 7.64
CA GLY A 227 8.87 -18.18 6.72
C GLY A 227 10.31 -17.82 6.38
N ARG A 228 10.84 -16.68 6.86
CA ARG A 228 12.20 -16.22 6.56
C ARG A 228 13.11 -16.53 7.74
N THR A 229 14.14 -17.33 7.48
CA THR A 229 15.06 -17.81 8.51
C THR A 229 16.39 -17.05 8.46
N GLY A 230 17.11 -17.00 9.58
CA GLY A 230 18.42 -16.34 9.65
C GLY A 230 18.37 -14.87 10.04
N ASN A 231 19.51 -14.20 9.90
CA ASN A 231 19.64 -12.78 10.11
C ASN A 231 19.21 -12.03 8.85
N GLY A 232 18.76 -10.81 9.05
CA GLY A 232 18.37 -9.99 7.93
C GLY A 232 17.63 -8.74 8.31
N SER A 233 17.22 -8.01 7.28
CA SER A 233 16.47 -6.76 7.40
C SER A 233 15.44 -6.62 6.29
N LEU A 234 14.38 -5.86 6.57
CA LEU A 234 13.38 -5.45 5.59
C LEU A 234 13.44 -3.93 5.45
N ILE A 235 13.58 -3.43 4.22
CA ILE A 235 13.53 -2.01 3.87
C ILE A 235 12.23 -1.73 3.13
N SER A 236 11.44 -0.74 3.54
CA SER A 236 10.32 -0.24 2.74
C SER A 236 10.77 0.90 1.84
N ASN A 237 10.47 0.81 0.56
CA ASN A 237 10.65 1.89 -0.40
C ASN A 237 9.58 2.98 -0.21
N PRO A 238 9.83 4.22 -0.67
CA PRO A 238 8.83 5.30 -0.62
C PRO A 238 7.52 4.97 -1.34
N ASP A 239 7.57 4.14 -2.37
CA ASP A 239 6.42 3.67 -3.17
C ASP A 239 5.56 2.61 -2.47
N GLY A 240 6.00 2.08 -1.32
CA GLY A 240 5.29 1.05 -0.55
C GLY A 240 5.78 -0.37 -0.79
N GLU A 241 6.73 -0.61 -1.70
CA GLU A 241 7.35 -1.91 -1.86
C GLU A 241 8.32 -2.24 -0.71
N GLY A 242 8.63 -3.53 -0.54
CA GLY A 242 9.54 -4.04 0.47
C GLY A 242 10.73 -4.78 -0.14
N ASN A 243 11.91 -4.66 0.48
CA ASN A 243 13.15 -5.34 0.10
C ASN A 243 13.68 -6.13 1.29
N GLY A 244 13.62 -7.44 1.21
CA GLY A 244 14.11 -8.38 2.23
C GLY A 244 15.53 -8.84 1.93
N TYR A 245 16.41 -8.76 2.92
CA TYR A 245 17.82 -9.17 2.82
C TYR A 245 18.06 -10.28 3.86
N ASN A 246 18.00 -11.54 3.44
CA ASN A 246 18.17 -12.72 4.31
C ASN A 246 19.60 -13.26 4.29
N HIS A 247 19.94 -14.08 5.30
CA HIS A 247 21.27 -14.66 5.46
C HIS A 247 22.38 -13.60 5.51
N MET A 248 22.05 -12.47 6.12
CA MET A 248 22.90 -11.29 6.24
C MET A 248 22.83 -10.78 7.66
N LYS A 249 23.98 -10.66 8.34
CA LYS A 249 24.10 -10.05 9.67
C LYS A 249 24.12 -8.53 9.50
N PRO A 250 23.07 -7.80 9.92
CA PRO A 250 23.05 -6.35 9.75
C PRO A 250 24.21 -5.68 10.52
N VAL A 251 24.65 -4.47 10.13
CA VAL A 251 25.68 -3.70 10.87
C VAL A 251 25.12 -3.17 12.19
N ALA A 252 25.89 -3.12 13.27
CA ALA A 252 25.37 -2.80 14.62
C ALA A 252 24.57 -1.49 14.70
N GLY A 253 24.92 -0.48 13.90
CA GLY A 253 24.23 0.81 13.85
C GLY A 253 22.86 0.83 13.18
N LEU A 254 22.52 -0.18 12.35
CA LEU A 254 21.27 -0.19 11.59
C LEU A 254 20.05 -0.51 12.48
N SER A 255 19.15 0.44 12.64
CA SER A 255 17.98 0.36 13.51
C SER A 255 16.67 0.48 12.73
N VAL A 256 15.59 -0.11 13.26
CA VAL A 256 14.25 0.11 12.70
C VAL A 256 13.89 1.59 12.78
N GLY A 257 13.43 2.15 11.66
CA GLY A 257 13.14 3.57 11.49
C GLY A 257 14.24 4.35 10.78
N ASP A 258 15.44 3.79 10.63
CA ASP A 258 16.53 4.45 9.91
C ASP A 258 16.18 4.60 8.43
N LYS A 259 16.58 5.72 7.84
CA LYS A 259 16.53 5.94 6.40
C LYS A 259 17.85 5.50 5.79
N VAL A 260 17.77 4.80 4.67
CA VAL A 260 18.93 4.34 3.88
C VAL A 260 18.79 4.83 2.44
N GLN A 261 19.91 5.08 1.79
CA GLN A 261 20.02 5.31 0.35
C GLN A 261 20.36 3.99 -0.36
N ALA A 262 20.12 3.92 -1.67
CA ALA A 262 20.65 2.82 -2.48
C ALA A 262 22.19 2.82 -2.38
N GLY A 263 22.79 1.65 -2.16
CA GLY A 263 24.23 1.51 -1.95
C GLY A 263 24.69 1.68 -0.50
N ASP A 264 23.82 2.00 0.46
CA ASP A 264 24.20 2.03 1.87
C ASP A 264 24.49 0.63 2.40
N LEU A 265 25.53 0.51 3.24
CA LEU A 265 25.90 -0.76 3.86
C LEU A 265 24.83 -1.18 4.89
N LEU A 266 24.15 -2.30 4.63
CA LEU A 266 23.17 -2.88 5.54
C LEU A 266 23.79 -3.88 6.50
N GLY A 267 24.79 -4.63 6.04
CA GLY A 267 25.46 -5.66 6.83
C GLY A 267 26.34 -6.56 5.99
N TYR A 268 26.52 -7.80 6.44
CA TYR A 268 27.43 -8.75 5.83
C TYR A 268 26.78 -10.12 5.69
N ASN A 269 26.97 -10.78 4.55
CA ASN A 269 26.43 -12.12 4.36
C ASN A 269 27.00 -13.08 5.42
N ASP A 270 26.19 -13.99 5.92
CA ASP A 270 26.57 -14.88 7.02
C ASP A 270 26.06 -16.31 6.79
N ARG A 271 26.23 -17.16 7.82
CA ARG A 271 25.76 -18.56 7.86
C ARG A 271 24.48 -18.76 8.66
N SER A 272 23.77 -17.69 8.99
CA SER A 272 22.58 -17.78 9.83
C SER A 272 21.41 -18.42 9.07
N GLY A 273 20.48 -19.05 9.78
CA GLY A 273 19.26 -19.58 9.18
C GLY A 273 19.40 -20.93 8.49
N ASN A 274 18.34 -21.35 7.80
CA ASN A 274 18.26 -22.60 7.05
C ASN A 274 18.78 -22.40 5.62
N GLN A 275 20.09 -22.49 5.45
CA GLN A 275 20.78 -22.37 4.17
C GLN A 275 21.75 -23.53 3.97
N THR A 276 21.96 -23.93 2.72
CA THR A 276 22.90 -25.01 2.34
C THR A 276 24.33 -24.51 2.16
N ALA A 277 24.49 -23.26 1.74
CA ALA A 277 25.77 -22.58 1.60
C ALA A 277 25.58 -21.06 1.72
N PRO A 278 26.61 -20.28 2.13
CA PRO A 278 26.53 -18.82 2.21
C PRO A 278 26.04 -18.16 0.91
N HIS A 279 25.01 -17.33 1.01
CA HIS A 279 24.47 -16.47 -0.05
C HIS A 279 23.72 -15.29 0.56
N LEU A 280 23.38 -14.28 -0.25
CA LEU A 280 22.30 -13.34 0.06
C LEU A 280 21.02 -13.89 -0.56
N HIS A 281 19.98 -14.09 0.26
CA HIS A 281 18.63 -14.32 -0.24
C HIS A 281 17.89 -12.98 -0.28
N LEU A 282 17.64 -12.48 -1.49
CA LEU A 282 17.04 -11.18 -1.75
C LEU A 282 15.58 -11.35 -2.18
N GLU A 283 14.66 -10.69 -1.50
CA GLU A 283 13.24 -10.71 -1.83
C GLU A 283 12.72 -9.31 -2.11
N PHE A 284 11.82 -9.16 -3.08
CA PHE A 284 11.02 -7.94 -3.27
C PHE A 284 9.54 -8.23 -3.06
N TRP A 285 8.86 -7.33 -2.36
CA TRP A 285 7.46 -7.45 -1.98
C TRP A 285 6.66 -6.25 -2.53
N ALA A 286 5.55 -6.50 -3.21
CA ALA A 286 4.69 -5.44 -3.75
C ALA A 286 4.05 -4.57 -2.66
N ASP A 287 3.92 -5.10 -1.44
CA ASP A 287 3.62 -4.33 -0.23
C ASP A 287 4.55 -4.81 0.89
N TRP A 288 5.39 -3.92 1.43
CA TRP A 288 6.32 -4.27 2.52
C TRP A 288 5.61 -4.83 3.76
N ARG A 289 4.29 -4.64 3.90
CA ARG A 289 3.48 -5.16 5.01
C ARG A 289 3.00 -6.59 4.77
N ASN A 290 3.02 -7.08 3.53
CA ASN A 290 2.54 -8.40 3.15
C ASN A 290 3.71 -9.31 2.71
N PRO A 291 4.22 -10.21 3.58
CA PRO A 291 5.33 -11.12 3.26
C PRO A 291 5.00 -12.18 2.19
N ASN A 292 3.75 -12.27 1.75
CA ASN A 292 3.30 -13.14 0.67
C ASN A 292 3.04 -12.37 -0.64
N SER A 293 3.33 -11.06 -0.66
CA SER A 293 3.32 -10.25 -1.89
C SER A 293 4.67 -10.27 -2.61
N ASP A 294 5.47 -11.31 -2.35
CA ASP A 294 6.74 -11.50 -3.02
C ASP A 294 6.55 -11.61 -4.53
N TYR A 295 7.46 -10.99 -5.27
CA TYR A 295 7.51 -11.05 -6.73
C TYR A 295 8.95 -11.25 -7.19
N ASP A 296 9.12 -11.67 -8.45
CA ASP A 296 10.44 -11.97 -9.01
C ASP A 296 11.36 -10.74 -9.02
N PRO A 297 12.45 -10.72 -8.22
CA PRO A 297 13.36 -9.59 -8.20
C PRO A 297 14.05 -9.33 -9.55
N GLN A 298 14.13 -10.33 -10.45
CA GLN A 298 14.67 -10.12 -11.80
C GLN A 298 13.91 -9.06 -12.58
N LEU A 299 12.61 -8.85 -12.30
CA LEU A 299 11.83 -7.78 -12.93
C LEU A 299 12.45 -6.40 -12.66
N ALA A 300 12.89 -6.16 -11.43
CA ALA A 300 13.56 -4.90 -11.10
C ALA A 300 14.98 -4.85 -11.69
N PHE A 301 15.78 -5.92 -11.57
CA PHE A 301 17.13 -5.96 -12.16
C PHE A 301 17.11 -5.68 -13.68
N LYS A 302 16.15 -6.26 -14.41
CA LYS A 302 15.93 -6.00 -15.84
C LYS A 302 15.48 -4.56 -16.09
N LYS A 303 14.51 -4.06 -15.31
CA LYS A 303 14.00 -2.68 -15.41
C LYS A 303 15.11 -1.63 -15.24
N PHE A 304 16.04 -1.86 -14.31
CA PHE A 304 17.12 -0.92 -14.00
C PHE A 304 18.42 -1.22 -14.77
N GLY A 305 18.45 -2.24 -15.64
CA GLY A 305 19.64 -2.60 -16.42
C GLY A 305 20.82 -3.08 -15.58
N ILE A 306 20.55 -3.66 -14.41
CA ILE A 306 21.57 -4.15 -13.47
C ILE A 306 21.68 -5.66 -13.57
N LYS A 307 22.91 -6.18 -13.66
CA LYS A 307 23.15 -7.62 -13.57
C LYS A 307 23.11 -8.08 -12.10
N PRO A 308 22.29 -9.08 -11.73
CA PRO A 308 22.34 -9.67 -10.39
C PRO A 308 23.74 -10.17 -10.04
N GLY A 309 24.25 -9.79 -8.87
CA GLY A 309 25.61 -10.15 -8.46
C GLY A 309 26.70 -9.24 -9.00
N SER A 310 26.38 -8.20 -9.77
CA SER A 310 27.39 -7.19 -10.13
C SER A 310 27.88 -6.43 -8.90
N ALA A 311 29.12 -5.95 -8.94
CA ALA A 311 29.63 -5.06 -7.90
C ALA A 311 28.70 -3.84 -7.78
N PRO A 312 28.23 -3.48 -6.57
CA PRO A 312 27.41 -2.30 -6.39
C PRO A 312 28.15 -1.09 -6.97
N ALA A 313 27.49 -0.32 -7.83
CA ALA A 313 28.08 0.90 -8.37
C ALA A 313 28.54 1.76 -7.18
N LYS A 314 29.82 2.15 -7.16
CA LYS A 314 30.39 3.01 -6.12
C LYS A 314 29.79 4.41 -6.25
N THR A 315 28.55 4.60 -5.85
CA THR A 315 28.00 5.93 -5.55
C THR A 315 28.73 6.41 -4.30
N GLY A 316 29.29 7.63 -4.37
CA GLY A 316 30.33 8.14 -3.47
C GLY A 316 30.10 7.87 -1.97
N ASN A 317 31.21 7.61 -1.27
CA ASN A 317 31.34 7.45 0.18
C ASN A 317 30.17 6.71 0.86
N VAL A 318 30.35 5.39 1.01
CA VAL A 318 29.62 4.54 1.96
C VAL A 318 29.59 5.27 3.30
N THR A 319 28.47 5.91 3.62
CA THR A 319 28.32 6.62 4.89
C THR A 319 27.64 5.64 5.83
N PRO A 320 28.28 5.19 6.92
CA PRO A 320 27.59 4.40 7.93
C PRO A 320 26.37 5.19 8.39
N VAL A 321 25.20 4.54 8.45
CA VAL A 321 23.99 5.13 9.02
C VAL A 321 24.33 5.66 10.41
N GLN A 322 24.40 6.99 10.56
CA GLN A 322 24.63 7.62 11.86
C GLN A 322 23.37 7.43 12.71
N SER A 323 23.52 6.69 13.81
CA SER A 323 22.45 6.47 14.78
C SER A 323 22.02 7.80 15.40
N LYS A 324 20.78 8.23 15.20
CA LYS A 324 20.18 9.29 16.02
C LYS A 324 19.82 8.74 17.42
N PRO A 325 19.95 9.53 18.50
CA PRO A 325 19.61 9.09 19.84
C PRO A 325 18.11 8.73 19.97
N LYS A 326 17.84 7.59 20.59
CA LYS A 326 16.50 7.06 20.86
C LYS A 326 15.77 7.96 21.89
N PRO A 327 14.50 8.35 21.67
CA PRO A 327 13.71 8.96 22.74
C PRO A 327 13.55 7.99 23.91
N LYS A 328 13.71 8.47 25.15
CA LYS A 328 13.58 7.65 26.37
C LYS A 328 12.18 6.99 26.43
N PRO A 329 12.07 5.71 26.82
CA PRO A 329 10.78 5.07 27.03
C PRO A 329 10.02 5.74 28.19
N LYS A 330 8.74 6.01 27.97
CA LYS A 330 7.83 6.45 29.04
C LYS A 330 7.57 5.27 29.99
N PRO A 331 7.49 5.46 31.33
CA PRO A 331 7.30 4.37 32.28
C PRO A 331 5.99 3.62 32.03
N SER A 332 6.07 2.29 31.99
CA SER A 332 4.90 1.41 31.95
C SER A 332 4.17 1.44 33.30
N ALA A 333 2.88 1.79 33.28
CA ALA A 333 2.02 1.79 34.46
C ALA A 333 1.78 0.36 35.01
N PRO A 334 1.47 0.21 36.32
CA PRO A 334 1.39 -1.09 36.98
C PRO A 334 0.17 -1.92 36.55
N LYS A 335 0.31 -3.25 36.56
CA LYS A 335 -0.79 -4.21 36.35
C LYS A 335 -1.71 -4.27 37.58
N PRO A 336 -3.04 -4.14 37.44
CA PRO A 336 -3.98 -4.50 38.49
C PRO A 336 -4.33 -5.99 38.43
N SER A 337 -4.31 -6.62 39.61
CA SER A 337 -4.75 -7.99 39.92
C SER A 337 -6.15 -7.93 40.53
N GLY A 338 -7.18 -8.13 39.72
CA GLY A 338 -8.57 -8.33 40.14
C GLY A 338 -9.26 -9.29 39.19
N SER A 339 -10.25 -10.05 39.66
CA SER A 339 -11.08 -10.89 38.79
C SER A 339 -11.65 -10.02 37.67
N LYS A 340 -11.49 -10.46 36.42
CA LYS A 340 -11.96 -9.67 35.28
C LYS A 340 -13.48 -9.78 35.19
N PRO A 341 -14.20 -8.66 34.94
CA PRO A 341 -15.64 -8.70 34.75
C PRO A 341 -16.02 -9.58 33.56
N THR A 342 -17.13 -10.31 33.70
CA THR A 342 -17.68 -11.22 32.68
C THR A 342 -18.93 -10.64 32.00
N ASP A 343 -19.46 -9.53 32.50
CA ASP A 343 -20.64 -8.83 32.01
C ASP A 343 -20.39 -7.31 31.91
N TYR A 344 -21.32 -6.60 31.27
CA TYR A 344 -21.29 -5.15 31.12
C TYR A 344 -22.71 -4.56 31.04
N ALA A 345 -22.85 -3.25 31.21
CA ALA A 345 -24.16 -2.61 30.98
C ALA A 345 -24.54 -2.68 29.49
N ASN A 346 -25.84 -2.83 29.20
CA ASN A 346 -26.33 -2.85 27.83
C ASN A 346 -25.94 -1.55 27.09
N LEU A 347 -25.35 -1.73 25.91
CA LEU A 347 -24.86 -0.66 25.06
C LEU A 347 -26.02 0.02 24.33
N VAL A 348 -25.95 1.34 24.21
CA VAL A 348 -26.78 2.10 23.28
C VAL A 348 -26.24 1.86 21.86
N ALA A 349 -27.09 1.39 20.94
CA ALA A 349 -26.71 1.12 19.55
C ALA A 349 -26.78 2.39 18.69
N ASP A 350 -25.97 3.39 19.04
CA ASP A 350 -25.93 4.71 18.41
C ASP A 350 -24.86 4.87 17.31
N GLY A 351 -23.94 3.91 17.22
CA GLY A 351 -22.82 3.92 16.27
C GLY A 351 -21.65 4.78 16.72
N ASP A 352 -21.68 5.29 17.95
CA ASP A 352 -20.51 5.82 18.63
C ASP A 352 -19.79 4.69 19.37
N PHE A 353 -18.77 4.13 18.72
CA PHE A 353 -18.00 3.01 19.27
C PHE A 353 -16.88 3.52 20.19
N GLY A 354 -17.29 4.24 21.24
CA GLY A 354 -16.41 4.86 22.22
C GLY A 354 -15.98 3.90 23.34
N LYS A 355 -15.46 4.47 24.42
CA LYS A 355 -14.83 3.75 25.54
C LYS A 355 -15.70 2.65 26.15
N VAL A 356 -17.02 2.86 26.24
CA VAL A 356 -17.96 1.87 26.80
C VAL A 356 -18.12 0.66 25.89
N SER A 357 -18.31 0.85 24.58
CA SER A 357 -18.38 -0.25 23.61
C SER A 357 -17.06 -1.03 23.52
N VAL A 358 -15.92 -0.33 23.63
CA VAL A 358 -14.61 -1.00 23.64
C VAL A 358 -14.40 -1.82 24.92
N ARG A 359 -14.88 -1.38 26.08
CA ARG A 359 -14.84 -2.20 27.31
C ARG A 359 -15.67 -3.47 27.16
N ALA A 360 -16.89 -3.35 26.65
CA ALA A 360 -17.75 -4.49 26.36
C ALA A 360 -17.08 -5.49 25.39
N LEU A 361 -16.44 -4.98 24.33
CA LEU A 361 -15.65 -5.78 23.41
C LEU A 361 -14.49 -6.50 24.11
N GLN A 362 -13.70 -5.79 24.93
CA GLN A 362 -12.58 -6.39 25.67
C GLN A 362 -13.03 -7.44 26.68
N ILE A 363 -14.20 -7.25 27.32
CA ILE A 363 -14.81 -8.24 28.21
C ILE A 363 -15.19 -9.49 27.42
N LEU A 364 -15.93 -9.34 26.31
CA LEU A 364 -16.28 -10.48 25.46
C LEU A 364 -15.03 -11.24 24.99
N MET A 365 -14.02 -10.52 24.47
CA MET A 365 -12.76 -11.13 24.03
C MET A 365 -12.01 -11.82 25.17
N THR A 366 -12.17 -11.36 26.42
CA THR A 366 -11.60 -12.02 27.60
C THR A 366 -12.33 -13.32 27.89
N VAL A 367 -13.67 -13.30 27.91
CA VAL A 367 -14.52 -14.48 28.18
C VAL A 367 -14.26 -15.60 27.19
N ILE A 368 -14.12 -15.28 25.90
CA ILE A 368 -13.80 -16.28 24.87
C ILE A 368 -12.30 -16.65 24.78
N GLY A 369 -11.48 -16.19 25.73
CA GLY A 369 -10.06 -16.54 25.82
C GLY A 369 -9.12 -15.87 24.81
N LYS A 370 -9.56 -14.81 24.12
CA LYS A 370 -8.78 -14.06 23.10
C LYS A 370 -8.09 -12.81 23.64
N TYR A 371 -8.41 -12.35 24.84
CA TYR A 371 -7.83 -11.12 25.42
C TYR A 371 -7.40 -11.29 26.88
N SER A 372 -6.10 -11.13 27.14
CA SER A 372 -5.50 -11.34 28.47
C SER A 372 -5.07 -10.04 29.17
N ARG A 373 -5.25 -8.87 28.55
CA ARG A 373 -4.84 -7.57 29.11
C ARG A 373 -5.93 -6.91 29.96
N ALA A 374 -5.62 -5.73 30.50
CA ALA A 374 -6.54 -4.91 31.28
C ALA A 374 -7.69 -4.40 30.38
N ILE A 375 -8.88 -4.29 30.96
CA ILE A 375 -10.07 -3.72 30.33
C ILE A 375 -10.04 -2.21 30.56
N ASP A 376 -9.48 -1.48 29.61
CA ASP A 376 -9.22 -0.04 29.70
C ASP A 376 -10.18 0.79 28.82
N GLY A 377 -10.92 0.15 27.92
CA GLY A 377 -11.79 0.81 26.94
C GLY A 377 -11.03 1.49 25.81
N GLN A 378 -9.75 1.16 25.62
CA GLN A 378 -8.94 1.68 24.52
C GLN A 378 -8.81 0.62 23.42
N ALA A 379 -9.18 1.00 22.20
CA ALA A 379 -9.15 0.11 21.05
C ALA A 379 -7.73 0.07 20.44
N GLY A 380 -6.77 -0.34 21.26
CA GLY A 380 -5.37 -0.45 20.86
C GLY A 380 -5.07 -1.74 20.09
N LYS A 381 -3.83 -1.85 19.63
CA LYS A 381 -3.32 -2.99 18.84
C LYS A 381 -3.78 -4.36 19.37
N HIS A 382 -3.69 -4.60 20.67
CA HIS A 382 -4.03 -5.91 21.24
C HIS A 382 -5.53 -6.19 21.29
N THR A 383 -6.37 -5.16 21.40
CA THR A 383 -7.82 -5.31 21.27
C THR A 383 -8.16 -5.77 19.85
N TRP A 384 -7.53 -5.17 18.84
CA TRP A 384 -7.77 -5.54 17.44
C TRP A 384 -7.17 -6.88 17.02
N ILE A 385 -6.02 -7.27 17.57
CA ILE A 385 -5.49 -8.64 17.40
C ILE A 385 -6.51 -9.66 17.91
N ALA A 386 -7.04 -9.46 19.12
CA ALA A 386 -8.02 -10.37 19.71
C ALA A 386 -9.27 -10.54 18.82
N VAL A 387 -9.79 -9.43 18.26
CA VAL A 387 -10.93 -9.48 17.32
C VAL A 387 -10.55 -10.17 16.01
N GLN A 388 -9.38 -9.89 15.44
CA GLN A 388 -8.91 -10.52 14.22
C GLN A 388 -8.72 -12.03 14.39
N GLU A 389 -8.15 -12.48 15.52
CA GLU A 389 -8.01 -13.90 15.85
C GLU A 389 -9.38 -14.56 16.05
N TRP A 390 -10.29 -13.90 16.76
CA TRP A 390 -11.66 -14.39 16.93
C TRP A 390 -12.39 -14.55 15.59
N LEU A 391 -12.37 -13.53 14.72
CA LEU A 391 -12.99 -13.60 13.39
C LEU A 391 -12.30 -14.62 12.48
N LYS A 392 -11.01 -14.90 12.72
CA LYS A 392 -10.25 -15.91 11.99
C LYS A 392 -10.64 -17.33 12.40
N ASP A 393 -10.78 -17.59 13.69
CA ASP A 393 -11.26 -18.88 14.21
C ASP A 393 -12.68 -19.20 13.72
N LEU A 394 -13.51 -18.17 13.60
CA LEU A 394 -14.86 -18.28 13.03
C LEU A 394 -14.88 -18.40 11.49
N GLY A 395 -13.72 -18.32 10.82
CA GLY A 395 -13.59 -18.48 9.37
C GLY A 395 -13.83 -17.22 8.52
N TYR A 396 -14.17 -16.08 9.13
CA TYR A 396 -14.49 -14.83 8.42
C TYR A 396 -13.25 -14.02 8.02
N TYR A 397 -12.16 -14.10 8.80
CA TYR A 397 -10.94 -13.33 8.56
C TYR A 397 -9.78 -14.21 8.10
N LYS A 398 -9.37 -14.04 6.84
CA LYS A 398 -8.27 -14.80 6.22
C LYS A 398 -6.90 -14.11 6.33
N GLY A 399 -6.87 -12.89 6.89
CA GLY A 399 -5.66 -12.09 7.06
C GLY A 399 -4.83 -12.47 8.29
N VAL A 400 -3.79 -11.68 8.56
CA VAL A 400 -2.94 -11.79 9.75
C VAL A 400 -3.56 -10.97 10.89
N ALA A 401 -3.57 -11.51 12.11
CA ALA A 401 -3.98 -10.76 13.29
C ALA A 401 -2.82 -9.88 13.77
N ASP A 402 -2.72 -8.68 13.20
CA ASP A 402 -1.61 -7.73 13.38
C ASP A 402 -1.98 -6.50 14.24
N GLY A 403 -3.27 -6.36 14.58
CA GLY A 403 -3.85 -5.27 15.34
C GLY A 403 -4.10 -4.00 14.54
N VAL A 404 -3.92 -4.06 13.21
CA VAL A 404 -4.33 -3.02 12.28
C VAL A 404 -5.72 -3.40 11.76
N PHE A 405 -6.76 -2.83 12.36
CA PHE A 405 -8.14 -3.15 12.02
C PHE A 405 -8.61 -2.44 10.74
N GLY A 406 -7.97 -2.79 9.63
CA GLY A 406 -8.21 -2.23 8.30
C GLY A 406 -9.37 -2.88 7.56
N SER A 407 -9.52 -2.54 6.29
CA SER A 407 -10.70 -2.91 5.48
C SER A 407 -10.98 -4.41 5.42
N MET A 408 -9.95 -5.26 5.38
CA MET A 408 -10.13 -6.72 5.39
C MET A 408 -10.72 -7.24 6.71
N SER A 409 -10.25 -6.71 7.86
CA SER A 409 -10.80 -7.06 9.17
C SER A 409 -12.22 -6.52 9.34
N ILE A 410 -12.49 -5.34 8.80
CA ILE A 410 -13.82 -4.75 8.82
C ILE A 410 -14.80 -5.52 7.92
N ARG A 411 -14.38 -5.99 6.74
CA ARG A 411 -15.21 -6.86 5.89
C ARG A 411 -15.50 -8.19 6.58
N ALA A 412 -14.50 -8.79 7.23
CA ALA A 412 -14.70 -9.99 8.02
C ALA A 412 -15.73 -9.77 9.15
N LEU A 413 -15.63 -8.64 9.86
CA LEU A 413 -16.61 -8.25 10.87
C LEU A 413 -18.01 -8.02 10.26
N GLN A 414 -18.12 -7.32 9.14
CA GLN A 414 -19.40 -7.05 8.49
C GLN A 414 -20.07 -8.33 7.97
N ASN A 415 -19.31 -9.25 7.36
CA ASN A 415 -19.79 -10.58 6.98
C ASN A 415 -20.29 -11.36 8.20
N PHE A 416 -19.51 -11.36 9.29
CA PHE A 416 -19.92 -11.99 10.54
C PHE A 416 -21.23 -11.39 11.08
N LEU A 417 -21.35 -10.05 11.09
CA LEU A 417 -22.56 -9.38 11.57
C LEU A 417 -23.76 -9.58 10.63
N GLN A 418 -23.53 -9.82 9.33
CA GLN A 418 -24.56 -10.25 8.38
C GLN A 418 -25.10 -11.62 8.76
N ASP A 419 -24.21 -12.60 8.96
CA ASP A 419 -24.58 -13.97 9.30
C ASP A 419 -25.27 -14.08 10.67
N LYS A 420 -24.96 -13.16 11.59
CA LYS A 420 -25.68 -13.04 12.87
C LYS A 420 -26.96 -12.20 12.81
N GLY A 421 -27.34 -11.70 11.63
CA GLY A 421 -28.58 -10.93 11.43
C GLY A 421 -28.56 -9.49 11.98
N HIS A 422 -27.40 -9.00 12.44
CA HIS A 422 -27.27 -7.65 13.00
C HIS A 422 -26.92 -6.59 11.96
N TYR A 423 -26.47 -6.99 10.78
CA TYR A 423 -26.08 -6.10 9.67
C TYR A 423 -26.73 -6.54 8.35
N PRO A 424 -28.07 -6.51 8.21
CA PRO A 424 -28.78 -7.18 7.11
C PRO A 424 -28.29 -6.73 5.72
N ALA A 425 -27.95 -7.71 4.86
CA ALA A 425 -27.44 -7.47 3.51
C ALA A 425 -28.42 -6.70 2.60
N SER A 426 -29.73 -6.76 2.91
CA SER A 426 -30.76 -5.96 2.24
C SER A 426 -30.67 -4.46 2.52
N LYS A 427 -29.94 -4.06 3.57
CA LYS A 427 -29.79 -2.65 3.97
C LYS A 427 -28.34 -2.17 3.92
N PHE A 428 -27.37 -3.04 4.14
CA PHE A 428 -25.98 -2.64 4.32
C PHE A 428 -24.99 -3.52 3.58
N LEU A 429 -24.07 -2.88 2.86
CA LEU A 429 -23.03 -3.53 2.08
C LEU A 429 -21.79 -3.86 2.93
N VAL A 430 -21.10 -4.93 2.55
CA VAL A 430 -19.78 -5.29 3.09
C VAL A 430 -18.71 -4.47 2.36
N ASP A 431 -18.50 -3.24 2.82
CA ASP A 431 -17.64 -2.24 2.16
C ASP A 431 -16.23 -2.15 2.76
N GLY A 432 -16.00 -2.73 3.95
CA GLY A 432 -14.75 -2.63 4.69
C GLY A 432 -14.53 -1.28 5.38
N LYS A 433 -15.59 -0.49 5.58
CA LYS A 433 -15.54 0.77 6.33
C LYS A 433 -16.09 0.57 7.73
N PHE A 434 -15.35 1.02 8.75
CA PHE A 434 -15.82 0.95 10.13
C PHE A 434 -16.78 2.11 10.41
N GLY A 435 -17.87 2.14 9.66
CA GLY A 435 -18.86 3.21 9.66
C GLY A 435 -19.87 3.08 10.79
N LYS A 436 -20.74 4.10 10.90
CA LYS A 436 -21.76 4.20 11.95
C LYS A 436 -22.65 2.95 12.05
N GLU A 437 -23.10 2.41 10.92
CA GLU A 437 -23.98 1.23 10.92
C GLU A 437 -23.25 -0.07 11.27
N THR A 438 -21.98 -0.23 10.87
CA THR A 438 -21.16 -1.37 11.32
C THR A 438 -20.94 -1.30 12.83
N LYS A 439 -20.70 -0.11 13.38
CA LYS A 439 -20.59 0.13 14.83
C LYS A 439 -21.90 -0.17 15.56
N ARG A 440 -23.05 0.29 15.04
CA ARG A 440 -24.39 0.00 15.59
C ARG A 440 -24.69 -1.49 15.60
N ALA A 441 -24.45 -2.16 14.49
CA ALA A 441 -24.63 -3.60 14.37
C ALA A 441 -23.75 -4.35 15.35
N TRP A 442 -22.50 -3.90 15.53
CA TRP A 442 -21.60 -4.52 16.50
C TRP A 442 -22.04 -4.28 17.94
N GLN A 443 -22.47 -3.07 18.31
CA GLN A 443 -23.06 -2.78 19.63
C GLN A 443 -24.29 -3.66 19.91
N LYS A 444 -25.17 -3.84 18.92
CA LYS A 444 -26.32 -4.75 19.02
C LYS A 444 -25.88 -6.20 19.24
N TYR A 445 -24.90 -6.68 18.47
CA TYR A 445 -24.36 -8.01 18.64
C TYR A 445 -23.75 -8.20 20.04
N LEU A 446 -22.93 -7.26 20.52
CA LEU A 446 -22.35 -7.31 21.86
C LEU A 446 -23.43 -7.46 22.94
N ASN A 447 -24.52 -6.70 22.87
CA ASN A 447 -25.64 -6.86 23.82
C ASN A 447 -26.23 -8.29 23.86
N THR A 448 -26.19 -9.03 22.74
CA THR A 448 -26.67 -10.43 22.72
C THR A 448 -25.73 -11.41 23.43
N GLN A 449 -24.49 -11.01 23.68
CA GLN A 449 -23.43 -11.80 24.32
C GLN A 449 -23.21 -11.42 25.80
N ASN A 450 -23.89 -10.39 26.29
CA ASN A 450 -23.71 -9.90 27.64
C ASN A 450 -24.10 -10.96 28.69
N GLY A 451 -23.18 -11.31 29.60
CA GLY A 451 -23.39 -12.29 30.67
C GLY A 451 -23.44 -13.76 30.22
N LYS A 452 -22.98 -14.08 29.00
CA LYS A 452 -22.95 -15.45 28.43
C LYS A 452 -21.57 -16.07 28.38
#